data_AF-A0A5P9GWJ0-F1
#
_entry.id   AF-A0A5P9GWJ0-F1
#
_cell.length_a   1.000
_cell.length_b   1.000
_cell.length_c   1.000
_cell.angle_alpha   90.00
_cell.angle_beta   90.00
_cell.angle_gamma   90.00
#
_symmetry.space_group_name_H-M   'P 1'
#
loop_
_entity.id
_entity.type
_entity.pdbx_description
1 polymer ?
#
loop_
_entity_poly.entity_id
_entity_poly.type
_entity_poly.pdbx_seq_one_letter_code
_entity_poly.pdbx_strand_id
1 'polypeptide(L)'
;MQRGAGAARNRGGTVLRLLIAFLFTGLAGLAGPEAARAQAERTEYYMAHAGREAGPYFIDELRTRMLMGRLRRDTPVWTTGMAAWQPAAEVPEVGALFDPALPPIPKERDFGRFVQGTWRSEPVTTELPGLGRGVATGETVFRADGIYSFTGQVDLTDAAGSARAMRLASEGGYSVTRKAPDRFEIVFAAPLVMTLPSDDPAEADRVERTEVPPAEFEVIDDNTIRDAQGTVSRRKI
;
A
#
# COMPACT_ATOMS: atom_id res chain seq x y z
N MET A 1 -35.27 15.14 -45.48
CA MET A 1 -35.83 15.39 -44.14
C MET A 1 -34.93 14.72 -43.11
N GLN A 2 -34.39 15.52 -42.20
CA GLN A 2 -33.38 15.19 -41.21
C GLN A 2 -34.07 15.05 -39.85
N ARG A 3 -33.91 13.92 -39.15
CA ARG A 3 -34.10 13.72 -37.70
C ARG A 3 -33.24 12.50 -37.35
N GLY A 4 -32.32 12.47 -36.40
CA GLY A 4 -32.13 13.28 -35.20
C GLY A 4 -31.81 12.28 -34.08
N ALA A 5 -30.54 12.27 -33.67
CA ALA A 5 -29.92 11.31 -32.75
C ALA A 5 -30.53 11.29 -31.34
N GLY A 6 -30.32 10.16 -30.64
CA GLY A 6 -30.61 10.04 -29.22
C GLY A 6 -29.98 8.78 -28.62
N ALA A 7 -28.67 8.59 -28.82
CA ALA A 7 -27.89 7.61 -28.08
C ALA A 7 -28.04 7.90 -26.57
N ALA A 8 -28.78 7.03 -25.87
CA ALA A 8 -28.88 7.02 -24.43
C ALA A 8 -27.49 6.73 -23.86
N ARG A 9 -26.82 7.82 -23.53
CA ARG A 9 -25.45 7.89 -23.04
C ARG A 9 -25.44 7.26 -21.64
N ASN A 10 -24.74 6.13 -21.51
CA ASN A 10 -24.27 5.56 -20.24
C ASN A 10 -23.62 6.68 -19.38
N ARG A 11 -24.40 7.32 -18.52
CA ARG A 11 -23.94 8.39 -17.62
C ARG A 11 -23.93 7.97 -16.14
N GLY A 12 -24.47 6.79 -15.82
CA GLY A 12 -24.52 6.27 -14.44
C GLY A 12 -23.25 5.55 -13.95
N GLY A 13 -22.42 5.03 -14.85
CA GLY A 13 -21.22 4.26 -14.49
C GLY A 13 -19.98 5.10 -14.12
N THR A 14 -20.00 6.41 -14.36
CA THR A 14 -18.86 7.29 -14.06
C THR A 14 -18.88 7.78 -12.63
N VAL A 15 -20.07 7.87 -12.01
CA VAL A 15 -20.25 8.45 -10.67
C VAL A 15 -19.82 7.47 -9.57
N LEU A 16 -19.97 6.15 -9.80
CA LEU A 16 -19.58 5.12 -8.83
C LEU A 16 -18.08 4.75 -8.87
N ARG A 17 -17.35 5.10 -9.95
CA ARG A 17 -15.88 4.91 -10.04
C ARG A 17 -15.08 5.77 -9.04
N LEU A 18 -15.69 6.81 -8.46
CA LEU A 18 -15.06 7.67 -7.45
C LEU A 18 -15.06 7.07 -6.04
N LEU A 19 -15.82 5.99 -5.78
CA LEU A 19 -15.91 5.32 -4.47
C LEU A 19 -14.63 4.56 -4.07
N ILE A 20 -13.85 4.13 -5.07
CA ILE A 20 -12.66 3.28 -4.90
C ILE A 20 -11.55 4.00 -4.09
N ALA A 21 -11.57 5.34 -4.11
CA ALA A 21 -10.58 6.17 -3.41
C ALA A 21 -10.84 6.34 -1.91
N PHE A 22 -12.04 6.02 -1.39
CA PHE A 22 -12.44 6.40 -0.03
C PHE A 22 -12.47 5.27 1.00
N LEU A 23 -12.35 4.02 0.59
CA LEU A 23 -12.34 2.87 1.51
C LEU A 23 -11.02 2.10 1.52
N PHE A 24 -10.14 2.32 0.54
CA PHE A 24 -8.84 1.62 0.47
C PHE A 24 -7.70 2.39 -0.24
N THR A 25 -7.83 3.62 -0.74
CA THR A 25 -6.80 4.13 -1.71
C THR A 25 -6.47 5.61 -1.67
N GLY A 26 -5.23 5.93 -1.28
CA GLY A 26 -4.48 7.15 -1.65
C GLY A 26 -4.29 7.20 -3.14
N LEU A 27 -4.65 8.33 -3.75
CA LEU A 27 -4.36 8.62 -5.15
C LEU A 27 -2.91 8.18 -5.52
N ALA A 28 -2.76 7.06 -6.22
CA ALA A 28 -1.52 6.73 -6.91
C ALA A 28 -1.47 7.55 -8.20
N GLY A 29 -1.29 8.86 -8.03
CA GLY A 29 -0.96 9.79 -9.09
C GLY A 29 0.53 10.11 -9.01
N LEU A 30 1.30 9.46 -9.88
CA LEU A 30 2.72 9.69 -10.14
C LEU A 30 3.66 9.17 -9.03
N ALA A 31 4.14 7.94 -9.17
CA ALA A 31 5.57 7.73 -8.95
C ALA A 31 6.28 8.65 -9.96
N GLY A 32 6.53 9.89 -9.55
CA GLY A 32 7.16 10.88 -10.39
C GLY A 32 8.58 10.42 -10.75
N PRO A 33 9.18 11.01 -11.80
CA PRO A 33 10.61 10.85 -12.08
C PRO A 33 11.50 11.24 -10.89
N GLU A 34 10.94 11.83 -9.83
CA GLU A 34 11.57 12.19 -8.57
C GLU A 34 12.11 11.00 -7.76
N ALA A 35 11.42 9.85 -7.73
CA ALA A 35 11.96 8.65 -7.08
C ALA A 35 13.19 8.09 -7.82
N ALA A 36 13.20 8.20 -9.14
CA ALA A 36 14.35 7.85 -9.99
C ALA A 36 15.47 8.90 -9.89
N ARG A 37 15.14 10.19 -9.75
CA ARG A 37 16.12 11.28 -9.52
C ARG A 37 16.77 11.20 -8.14
N ALA A 38 16.00 10.88 -7.09
CA ALA A 38 16.50 10.68 -5.73
C ALA A 38 17.40 9.43 -5.58
N GLN A 39 17.40 8.56 -6.59
CA GLN A 39 18.29 7.40 -6.69
C GLN A 39 19.56 7.73 -7.49
N ALA A 40 19.48 8.67 -8.44
CA ALA A 40 20.60 9.14 -9.26
C ALA A 40 21.61 10.05 -8.50
N GLU A 41 21.25 10.56 -7.32
CA GLU A 41 22.11 11.42 -6.49
C GLU A 41 22.86 10.65 -5.38
N ARG A 42 22.71 9.33 -5.30
CA ARG A 42 23.35 8.52 -4.26
C ARG A 42 24.60 7.81 -4.77
N THR A 43 25.64 7.81 -3.96
CA THR A 43 26.89 7.10 -4.22
C THR A 43 26.63 5.59 -4.30
N GLU A 44 26.97 5.00 -5.43
CA GLU A 44 26.89 3.56 -5.66
C GLU A 44 28.19 2.88 -5.19
N TYR A 45 28.06 1.82 -4.41
CA TYR A 45 29.17 0.99 -3.95
C TYR A 45 29.04 -0.44 -4.48
N TYR A 46 30.18 -1.02 -4.78
CA TYR A 46 30.33 -2.42 -5.18
C TYR A 46 31.18 -3.10 -4.11
N MET A 47 30.87 -4.36 -3.78
CA MET A 47 31.66 -5.16 -2.85
C MET A 47 32.06 -6.48 -3.48
N ALA A 48 33.22 -7.01 -3.11
CA ALA A 48 33.60 -8.37 -3.47
C ALA A 48 32.97 -9.37 -2.50
N HIS A 49 32.12 -10.25 -3.02
CA HIS A 49 31.51 -11.35 -2.27
C HIS A 49 31.78 -12.68 -2.98
N ALA A 50 32.40 -13.64 -2.26
CA ALA A 50 32.77 -14.95 -2.81
C ALA A 50 33.59 -14.87 -4.13
N GLY A 51 34.51 -13.90 -4.23
CA GLY A 51 35.36 -13.71 -5.40
C GLY A 51 34.66 -13.08 -6.61
N ARG A 52 33.43 -12.59 -6.44
CA ARG A 52 32.68 -11.89 -7.49
C ARG A 52 32.30 -10.49 -7.01
N GLU A 53 32.18 -9.58 -7.95
CA GLU A 53 31.57 -8.28 -7.71
C GLU A 53 30.08 -8.43 -7.41
N ALA A 54 29.61 -7.68 -6.42
CA ALA A 54 28.21 -7.58 -6.04
C ALA A 54 27.85 -6.11 -5.80
N GLY A 55 26.79 -5.63 -6.42
CA GLY A 55 26.37 -4.22 -6.41
C GLY A 55 25.71 -3.83 -7.74
N PRO A 56 25.40 -2.54 -7.95
CA PRO A 56 25.61 -1.44 -7.02
C PRO A 56 24.72 -1.52 -5.77
N TYR A 57 25.24 -1.03 -4.66
CA TYR A 57 24.55 -0.89 -3.37
C TYR A 57 24.68 0.54 -2.88
N PHE A 58 23.67 1.01 -2.16
CA PHE A 58 23.75 2.25 -1.40
C PHE A 58 24.25 1.99 0.03
N ILE A 59 24.62 3.06 0.74
CA ILE A 59 25.22 2.94 2.08
C ILE A 59 24.31 2.20 3.08
N ASP A 60 22.99 2.38 2.99
CA ASP A 60 22.00 1.67 3.81
C ASP A 60 21.96 0.15 3.54
N GLU A 61 22.16 -0.24 2.28
CA GLU A 61 22.22 -1.63 1.85
C GLU A 61 23.53 -2.31 2.28
N LEU A 62 24.63 -1.56 2.33
CA LEU A 62 25.91 -2.00 2.89
C LEU A 62 25.81 -2.19 4.40
N ARG A 63 25.14 -1.27 5.12
CA ARG A 63 24.86 -1.41 6.56
C ARG A 63 24.11 -2.71 6.87
N THR A 64 23.08 -3.00 6.07
CA THR A 64 22.30 -4.24 6.17
C THR A 64 23.18 -5.48 5.97
N ARG A 65 24.06 -5.46 4.95
CA ARG A 65 25.01 -6.55 4.69
C ARG A 65 26.05 -6.71 5.80
N MET A 66 26.47 -5.63 6.44
CA MET A 66 27.39 -5.69 7.58
C MET A 66 26.78 -6.47 8.73
N LEU A 67 25.53 -6.15 9.09
CA LEU A 67 24.87 -6.86 10.18
C LEU A 67 24.53 -8.32 9.85
N MET A 68 24.27 -8.63 8.58
CA MET A 68 24.14 -10.02 8.13
C MET A 68 25.48 -10.78 8.10
N GLY A 69 26.61 -10.13 8.46
CA GLY A 69 27.95 -10.72 8.39
C GLY A 69 28.49 -10.90 6.97
N ARG A 70 27.80 -10.35 5.96
CA ARG A 70 28.17 -10.42 4.54
C ARG A 70 29.15 -9.34 4.12
N LEU A 71 29.13 -8.19 4.81
CA LEU A 71 30.14 -7.13 4.72
C LEU A 71 30.96 -7.13 6.01
N ARG A 72 32.27 -7.21 5.90
CA ARG A 72 33.23 -7.16 7.01
C ARG A 72 34.27 -6.07 6.76
N ARG A 73 35.03 -5.69 7.78
CA ARG A 73 36.06 -4.64 7.70
C ARG A 73 37.06 -4.87 6.56
N ASP A 74 37.41 -6.13 6.29
CA ASP A 74 38.34 -6.60 5.27
C ASP A 74 37.71 -6.77 3.88
N THR A 75 36.39 -6.64 3.76
CA THR A 75 35.69 -6.89 2.49
C THR A 75 36.09 -5.82 1.46
N PRO A 76 36.61 -6.19 0.28
CA PRO A 76 36.92 -5.21 -0.75
C PRO A 76 35.66 -4.49 -1.21
N VAL A 77 35.70 -3.17 -1.20
CA VAL A 77 34.65 -2.27 -1.66
C VAL A 77 35.25 -1.27 -2.64
N TRP A 78 34.46 -0.88 -3.63
CA TRP A 78 34.82 0.12 -4.62
C TRP A 78 33.61 1.02 -4.91
N THR A 79 33.86 2.29 -5.18
CA THR A 79 32.87 3.24 -5.68
C THR A 79 33.50 4.09 -6.78
N THR A 80 32.65 4.67 -7.63
CA THR A 80 33.06 5.55 -8.73
C THR A 80 33.97 6.67 -8.22
N GLY A 81 35.16 6.78 -8.82
CA GLY A 81 36.20 7.75 -8.42
C GLY A 81 37.35 7.17 -7.59
N MET A 82 37.26 5.91 -7.14
CA MET A 82 38.38 5.22 -6.49
C MET A 82 39.35 4.61 -7.51
N ALA A 83 40.66 4.72 -7.25
CA ALA A 83 41.70 4.16 -8.11
C ALA A 83 41.78 2.62 -8.08
N ALA A 84 41.40 2.00 -6.96
CA ALA A 84 41.43 0.56 -6.77
C ALA A 84 40.40 0.15 -5.70
N TRP A 85 40.07 -1.14 -5.64
CA TRP A 85 39.31 -1.74 -4.55
C TRP A 85 40.04 -1.54 -3.22
N GLN A 86 39.32 -1.13 -2.18
CA GLN A 86 39.89 -0.95 -0.83
C GLN A 86 39.08 -1.74 0.19
N PRO A 87 39.66 -2.15 1.32
CA PRO A 87 38.92 -2.72 2.43
C PRO A 87 37.77 -1.80 2.87
N ALA A 88 36.62 -2.38 3.21
CA ALA A 88 35.42 -1.65 3.63
C ALA A 88 35.70 -0.68 4.80
N ALA A 89 36.64 -1.01 5.69
CA ALA A 89 37.05 -0.16 6.80
C ALA A 89 37.85 1.09 6.38
N GLU A 90 38.48 1.07 5.20
CA GLU A 90 39.33 2.17 4.69
C GLU A 90 38.55 3.16 3.82
N VAL A 91 37.40 2.75 3.27
CA VAL A 91 36.50 3.64 2.54
C VAL A 91 35.74 4.49 3.56
N PRO A 92 35.91 5.83 3.63
CA PRO A 92 35.45 6.62 4.77
C PRO A 92 33.98 6.44 5.16
N GLU A 93 33.05 6.50 4.21
CA GLU A 93 31.61 6.30 4.45
C GLU A 93 31.26 4.87 4.88
N VAL A 94 31.94 3.87 4.30
CA VAL A 94 31.69 2.45 4.60
C VAL A 94 32.36 2.05 5.91
N GLY A 95 33.52 2.62 6.21
CA GLY A 95 34.28 2.43 7.43
C GLY A 95 33.52 2.92 8.65
N ALA A 96 32.77 4.03 8.49
CA ALA A 96 31.87 4.55 9.51
C ALA A 96 30.81 3.52 9.94
N LEU A 97 30.40 2.58 9.07
CA LEU A 97 29.43 1.53 9.41
C LEU A 97 29.93 0.60 10.52
N PHE A 98 31.23 0.46 10.71
CA PHE A 98 31.81 -0.43 11.73
C PHE A 98 32.03 0.25 13.08
N ASP A 99 31.54 1.47 13.30
CA ASP A 99 31.56 2.11 14.60
C ASP A 99 30.62 1.36 15.57
N PRO A 100 31.13 0.79 16.69
CA PRO A 100 30.30 0.08 17.66
C PRO A 100 29.24 0.97 18.35
N ALA A 101 29.36 2.30 18.25
CA ALA A 101 28.34 3.24 18.71
C ALA A 101 27.15 3.37 17.75
N LEU A 102 27.22 2.77 16.55
CA LEU A 102 26.08 2.77 15.65
C LEU A 102 24.92 1.99 16.26
N PRO A 103 23.70 2.57 16.30
CA PRO A 103 22.55 1.86 16.80
C PRO A 103 22.35 0.58 15.96
N PRO A 104 21.95 -0.55 16.60
CA PRO A 104 21.63 -1.77 15.88
C PRO A 104 20.58 -1.46 14.82
N ILE A 105 20.62 -2.17 13.67
CA ILE A 105 19.58 -2.01 12.66
C ILE A 105 18.24 -2.33 13.35
N PRO A 106 17.25 -1.45 13.23
CA PRO A 106 15.90 -1.76 13.64
C PRO A 106 15.50 -3.09 13.00
N LYS A 107 15.16 -4.11 13.79
CA LYS A 107 14.65 -5.38 13.23
C LYS A 107 13.57 -5.03 12.22
N GLU A 108 13.79 -5.42 10.96
CA GLU A 108 12.83 -5.13 9.90
C GLU A 108 11.49 -5.75 10.27
N ARG A 109 10.42 -4.96 10.25
CA ARG A 109 9.08 -5.45 10.49
C ARG A 109 8.68 -6.34 9.31
N ASP A 110 8.37 -7.60 9.60
CA ASP A 110 7.75 -8.49 8.62
C ASP A 110 6.30 -8.03 8.39
N PHE A 111 6.11 -7.20 7.36
CA PHE A 111 4.78 -6.67 7.04
C PHE A 111 3.80 -7.76 6.62
N GLY A 112 4.27 -8.83 5.97
CA GLY A 112 3.44 -9.95 5.54
C GLY A 112 2.84 -10.70 6.73
N ARG A 113 3.61 -10.86 7.81
CA ARG A 113 3.10 -11.38 9.09
C ARG A 113 2.31 -10.33 9.87
N PHE A 114 2.77 -9.09 9.87
CA PHE A 114 2.14 -8.00 10.61
C PHE A 114 0.69 -7.78 10.20
N VAL A 115 0.37 -7.76 8.90
CA VAL A 115 -1.00 -7.49 8.43
C VAL A 115 -1.98 -8.62 8.74
N GLN A 116 -1.51 -9.82 9.10
CA GLN A 116 -2.41 -10.96 9.36
C GLN A 116 -3.34 -10.68 10.56
N GLY A 117 -4.57 -11.17 10.45
CA GLY A 117 -5.61 -10.99 11.45
C GLY A 117 -6.77 -10.13 10.95
N THR A 118 -7.63 -9.75 11.89
CA THR A 118 -8.85 -8.99 11.61
C THR A 118 -8.62 -7.51 11.92
N TRP A 119 -8.94 -6.64 10.97
CA TRP A 119 -8.77 -5.20 11.04
C TRP A 119 -10.12 -4.52 10.84
N ARG A 120 -10.40 -3.52 11.66
CA ARG A 120 -11.60 -2.69 11.55
C ARG A 120 -11.19 -1.26 11.28
N SER A 121 -11.74 -0.69 10.22
CA SER A 121 -11.55 0.72 9.88
C SER A 121 -12.45 1.59 10.75
N GLU A 122 -11.96 2.77 11.12
CA GLU A 122 -12.81 3.81 11.70
C GLU A 122 -13.94 4.18 10.72
N PRO A 123 -15.12 4.59 11.21
CA PRO A 123 -16.20 5.03 10.35
C PRO A 123 -15.76 6.21 9.49
N VAL A 124 -15.84 6.07 8.16
CA VAL A 124 -15.49 7.12 7.22
C VAL A 124 -16.76 7.80 6.74
N THR A 125 -16.87 9.11 6.97
CA THR A 125 -17.98 9.88 6.40
C THR A 125 -17.61 10.30 4.99
N THR A 126 -18.46 9.98 4.03
CA THR A 126 -18.26 10.27 2.60
C THR A 126 -19.51 10.89 2.00
N GLU A 127 -19.36 11.72 0.99
CA GLU A 127 -20.49 12.20 0.18
C GLU A 127 -20.47 11.45 -1.15
N LEU A 128 -21.52 10.67 -1.40
CA LEU A 128 -21.68 9.93 -2.63
C LEU A 128 -22.52 10.74 -3.61
N PRO A 129 -21.96 11.13 -4.77
CA PRO A 129 -22.70 11.95 -5.70
C PRO A 129 -23.93 11.18 -6.21
N GLY A 130 -25.09 11.81 -6.11
CA GLY A 130 -26.38 11.19 -6.48
C GLY A 130 -26.95 10.20 -5.47
N LEU A 131 -26.23 9.85 -4.40
CA LEU A 131 -26.69 8.93 -3.34
C LEU A 131 -26.75 9.57 -1.94
N GLY A 132 -26.19 10.77 -1.78
CA GLY A 132 -26.24 11.52 -0.52
C GLY A 132 -25.04 11.26 0.38
N ARG A 133 -25.15 11.64 1.65
CA ARG A 133 -24.07 11.45 2.63
C ARG A 133 -24.12 10.04 3.19
N GLY A 134 -22.98 9.38 3.24
CA GLY A 134 -22.81 8.03 3.73
C GLY A 134 -21.81 7.92 4.86
N VAL A 135 -22.05 6.98 5.78
CA VAL A 135 -21.04 6.53 6.75
C VAL A 135 -20.63 5.11 6.39
N ALA A 136 -19.37 4.95 5.99
CA ALA A 136 -18.82 3.67 5.61
C ALA A 136 -18.15 3.00 6.81
N THR A 137 -18.43 1.71 6.98
CA THR A 137 -17.78 0.85 7.98
C THR A 137 -17.33 -0.45 7.32
N GLY A 138 -16.24 -1.02 7.80
CA GLY A 138 -15.71 -2.25 7.23
C GLY A 138 -14.78 -3.01 8.16
N GLU A 139 -14.75 -4.31 7.95
CA GLU A 139 -13.83 -5.25 8.58
C GLU A 139 -13.09 -6.01 7.48
N THR A 140 -11.77 -6.16 7.62
CA THR A 140 -10.91 -6.91 6.71
C THR A 140 -10.20 -8.00 7.48
N VAL A 141 -10.17 -9.21 6.94
CA VAL A 141 -9.40 -10.33 7.49
C VAL A 141 -8.31 -10.68 6.51
N PHE A 142 -7.06 -10.63 6.94
CA PHE A 142 -5.90 -11.10 6.19
C PHE A 142 -5.43 -12.43 6.76
N ARG A 143 -5.43 -13.47 5.94
CA ARG A 143 -5.08 -14.84 6.35
C ARG A 143 -3.66 -15.18 5.95
N ALA A 144 -3.04 -16.08 6.71
CA ALA A 144 -1.66 -16.53 6.46
C ALA A 144 -1.47 -17.29 5.12
N ASP A 145 -2.54 -17.75 4.48
CA ASP A 145 -2.51 -18.40 3.17
C ASP A 145 -2.52 -17.40 1.99
N GLY A 146 -2.46 -16.09 2.27
CA GLY A 146 -2.45 -15.04 1.25
C GLY A 146 -3.84 -14.67 0.74
N ILE A 147 -4.91 -15.13 1.41
CA ILE A 147 -6.30 -14.75 1.11
C ILE A 147 -6.75 -13.65 2.06
N TYR A 148 -7.46 -12.66 1.53
CA TYR A 148 -8.17 -11.68 2.33
C TYR A 148 -9.68 -11.78 2.10
N SER A 149 -10.45 -11.39 3.11
CA SER A 149 -11.89 -11.15 3.00
C SER A 149 -12.23 -9.80 3.61
N PHE A 150 -12.92 -8.96 2.87
CA PHE A 150 -13.45 -7.68 3.31
C PHE A 150 -14.97 -7.72 3.32
N THR A 151 -15.56 -7.23 4.40
CA THR A 151 -17.00 -7.00 4.51
C THR A 151 -17.25 -5.63 5.11
N GLY A 152 -18.13 -4.86 4.47
CA GLY A 152 -18.49 -3.53 4.94
C GLY A 152 -19.88 -3.11 4.51
N GLN A 153 -20.28 -1.94 4.97
CA GLN A 153 -21.51 -1.29 4.53
C GLN A 153 -21.34 0.22 4.52
N VAL A 154 -22.12 0.88 3.68
CA VAL A 154 -22.27 2.34 3.69
C VAL A 154 -23.71 2.65 4.05
N ASP A 155 -23.91 3.26 5.21
CA ASP A 155 -25.20 3.77 5.65
C ASP A 155 -25.42 5.14 5.00
N LEU A 156 -26.27 5.18 3.99
CA LEU A 156 -26.60 6.35 3.19
C LEU A 156 -27.86 7.03 3.72
N THR A 157 -27.84 8.36 3.73
CA THR A 157 -29.03 9.18 3.90
C THR A 157 -29.24 9.97 2.63
N ASP A 158 -30.35 9.70 1.94
CA ASP A 158 -30.73 10.45 0.74
C ASP A 158 -31.13 11.91 1.07
N ALA A 159 -31.33 12.73 0.05
CA ALA A 159 -31.72 14.14 0.24
C ALA A 159 -33.12 14.32 0.86
N ALA A 160 -33.95 13.28 0.86
CA ALA A 160 -35.28 13.25 1.50
C ALA A 160 -35.23 12.72 2.94
N GLY A 161 -34.06 12.28 3.43
CA GLY A 161 -33.85 11.74 4.77
C GLY A 161 -34.07 10.23 4.89
N SER A 162 -34.29 9.51 3.79
CA SER A 162 -34.44 8.05 3.81
C SER A 162 -33.09 7.38 4.00
N ALA A 163 -33.02 6.46 4.97
CA ALA A 163 -31.84 5.66 5.23
C ALA A 163 -31.80 4.45 4.29
N ARG A 164 -30.64 4.20 3.67
CA ARG A 164 -30.39 3.01 2.84
C ARG A 164 -29.00 2.46 3.13
N ALA A 165 -28.85 1.14 3.16
CA ALA A 165 -27.54 0.50 3.37
C ALA A 165 -27.04 -0.11 2.07
N MET A 166 -25.85 0.30 1.62
CA MET A 166 -25.13 -0.35 0.53
C MET A 166 -24.13 -1.34 1.12
N ARG A 167 -24.20 -2.61 0.72
CA ARG A 167 -23.27 -3.65 1.20
C ARG A 167 -22.02 -3.66 0.34
N LEU A 168 -20.88 -3.89 0.98
CA LEU A 168 -19.57 -4.00 0.36
C LEU A 168 -18.94 -5.34 0.71
N ALA A 169 -18.40 -6.04 -0.28
CA ALA A 169 -17.69 -7.29 -0.06
C ALA A 169 -16.54 -7.46 -1.05
N SER A 170 -15.43 -8.02 -0.62
CA SER A 170 -14.34 -8.40 -1.52
C SER A 170 -13.61 -9.60 -0.94
N GLU A 171 -13.25 -10.56 -1.77
CA GLU A 171 -12.49 -11.74 -1.33
C GLU A 171 -11.56 -12.17 -2.45
N GLY A 172 -10.29 -12.41 -2.12
CA GLY A 172 -9.29 -12.79 -3.11
C GLY A 172 -7.89 -12.90 -2.52
N GLY A 173 -6.89 -12.95 -3.40
CA GLY A 173 -5.49 -12.93 -3.00
C GLY A 173 -5.05 -11.53 -2.56
N TYR A 174 -4.07 -11.44 -1.67
CA TYR A 174 -3.36 -10.19 -1.39
C TYR A 174 -1.85 -10.40 -1.38
N SER A 175 -1.10 -9.35 -1.70
CA SER A 175 0.36 -9.35 -1.57
C SER A 175 0.82 -8.07 -0.90
N VAL A 176 1.87 -8.17 -0.09
CA VAL A 176 2.42 -7.04 0.68
C VAL A 176 3.82 -6.71 0.20
N THR A 177 4.04 -5.43 -0.12
CA THR A 177 5.35 -4.91 -0.54
C THR A 177 5.80 -3.83 0.42
N ARG A 178 7.04 -3.90 0.92
CA ARG A 178 7.61 -2.84 1.77
C ARG A 178 7.88 -1.58 0.95
N LYS A 179 7.56 -0.41 1.50
CA LYS A 179 7.84 0.91 0.91
C LYS A 179 8.81 1.73 1.76
N ALA A 180 8.71 1.65 3.10
CA ALA A 180 9.58 2.34 4.05
C ALA A 180 9.72 1.53 5.37
N PRO A 181 10.48 1.97 6.38
CA PRO A 181 10.57 1.29 7.68
C PRO A 181 9.23 1.07 8.39
N ASP A 182 8.30 1.99 8.20
CA ASP A 182 6.97 2.06 8.79
C ASP A 182 5.86 2.05 7.73
N ARG A 183 6.19 1.90 6.44
CA ARG A 183 5.21 1.92 5.35
C ARG A 183 5.28 0.70 4.44
N PHE A 184 4.11 0.24 4.04
CA PHE A 184 3.95 -0.92 3.16
C PHE A 184 2.75 -0.72 2.24
N GLU A 185 2.74 -1.45 1.14
CA GLU A 185 1.70 -1.43 0.12
C GLU A 185 1.02 -2.81 0.09
N ILE A 186 -0.31 -2.84 0.03
CA ILE A 186 -1.09 -4.05 -0.21
C ILE A 186 -1.68 -3.97 -1.63
N VAL A 187 -1.47 -5.03 -2.41
CA VAL A 187 -2.18 -5.26 -3.68
C VAL A 187 -3.28 -6.27 -3.42
N PHE A 188 -4.50 -5.97 -3.86
CA PHE A 188 -5.67 -6.83 -3.73
C PHE A 188 -6.01 -7.44 -5.10
N ALA A 189 -5.98 -8.77 -5.18
CA ALA A 189 -6.24 -9.53 -6.39
C ALA A 189 -7.71 -9.96 -6.50
N ALA A 190 -8.64 -9.06 -6.16
CA ALA A 190 -10.07 -9.24 -6.37
C ALA A 190 -10.80 -7.90 -6.46
N PRO A 191 -11.92 -7.84 -7.20
CA PRO A 191 -12.75 -6.65 -7.23
C PRO A 191 -13.51 -6.47 -5.91
N LEU A 192 -13.80 -5.22 -5.58
CA LEU A 192 -14.84 -4.85 -4.63
C LEU A 192 -16.20 -5.04 -5.27
N VAL A 193 -17.06 -5.80 -4.61
CA VAL A 193 -18.47 -6.00 -4.96
C VAL A 193 -19.31 -5.06 -4.10
N MET A 194 -20.12 -4.24 -4.76
CA MET A 194 -21.02 -3.29 -4.14
C MET A 194 -22.45 -3.71 -4.45
N THR A 195 -23.24 -3.95 -3.42
CA THR A 195 -24.62 -4.40 -3.56
C THR A 195 -25.54 -3.37 -2.93
N LEU A 196 -26.31 -2.67 -3.76
CA LEU A 196 -27.37 -1.78 -3.34
C LEU A 196 -28.71 -2.55 -3.38
N PRO A 197 -29.35 -2.78 -2.24
CA PRO A 197 -30.63 -3.47 -2.20
C PRO A 197 -31.71 -2.72 -2.99
N SER A 198 -32.53 -3.47 -3.71
CA SER A 198 -33.73 -2.91 -4.36
C SER A 198 -34.77 -2.52 -3.32
N ASP A 199 -35.54 -1.47 -3.61
CA ASP A 199 -36.70 -1.09 -2.80
C ASP A 199 -37.93 -1.97 -3.14
N ASP A 200 -37.93 -2.61 -4.32
CA ASP A 200 -38.95 -3.58 -4.74
C ASP A 200 -38.41 -5.02 -4.58
N PRO A 201 -39.05 -5.88 -3.76
CA PRO A 201 -38.62 -7.27 -3.58
C PRO A 201 -38.74 -8.14 -4.85
N ALA A 202 -39.47 -7.70 -5.88
CA ALA A 202 -39.54 -8.37 -7.18
C ALA A 202 -38.38 -7.98 -8.11
N GLU A 203 -37.66 -6.89 -7.82
CA GLU A 203 -36.48 -6.46 -8.57
C GLU A 203 -35.19 -6.98 -7.92
N ALA A 204 -34.21 -7.33 -8.76
CA ALA A 204 -32.92 -7.79 -8.28
C ALA A 204 -32.08 -6.64 -7.70
N ASP A 205 -31.29 -6.94 -6.67
CA ASP A 205 -30.31 -6.00 -6.13
C ASP A 205 -29.37 -5.48 -7.21
N ARG A 206 -29.05 -4.19 -7.14
CA ARG A 206 -28.06 -3.60 -8.04
C ARG A 206 -26.66 -3.98 -7.55
N VAL A 207 -25.95 -4.76 -8.35
CA VAL A 207 -24.58 -5.20 -8.07
C VAL A 207 -23.60 -4.51 -9.01
N GLU A 208 -22.60 -3.85 -8.45
CA GLU A 208 -21.48 -3.26 -9.18
C GLU A 208 -20.16 -3.90 -8.73
N ARG A 209 -19.21 -4.05 -9.66
CA ARG A 209 -17.90 -4.63 -9.40
C ARG A 209 -16.82 -3.70 -9.88
N THR A 210 -15.83 -3.50 -9.03
CA THR A 210 -14.81 -2.49 -9.28
C THR A 210 -13.46 -2.97 -8.79
N GLU A 211 -12.42 -2.79 -9.61
CA GLU A 211 -11.06 -3.14 -9.23
C GLU A 211 -10.58 -2.31 -8.04
N VAL A 212 -9.88 -2.96 -7.11
CA VAL A 212 -9.24 -2.30 -5.97
C VAL A 212 -7.79 -2.04 -6.34
N PRO A 213 -7.36 -0.78 -6.42
CA PRO A 213 -5.96 -0.45 -6.70
C PRO A 213 -5.08 -0.77 -5.47
N PRO A 214 -3.76 -0.80 -5.64
CA PRO A 214 -2.84 -0.95 -4.52
C PRO A 214 -3.00 0.17 -3.49
N ALA A 215 -2.85 -0.18 -2.22
CA ALA A 215 -3.07 0.69 -1.09
C ALA A 215 -1.81 0.79 -0.22
N GLU A 216 -1.30 2.00 0.00
CA GLU A 216 -0.20 2.24 0.94
C GLU A 216 -0.74 2.50 2.35
N PHE A 217 -0.06 1.92 3.33
CA PHE A 217 -0.35 2.03 4.75
C PHE A 217 0.89 2.41 5.54
N GLU A 218 0.70 3.26 6.54
CA GLU A 218 1.64 3.64 7.59
C GLU A 218 1.32 2.86 8.87
N VAL A 219 2.35 2.33 9.53
CA VAL A 219 2.24 1.71 10.85
C VAL A 219 2.33 2.79 11.90
N ILE A 220 1.27 2.91 12.70
CA ILE A 220 1.22 3.82 13.84
C ILE A 220 1.70 3.11 15.11
N ASP A 221 1.22 1.88 15.31
CA ASP A 221 1.62 0.98 16.39
C ASP A 221 1.35 -0.49 16.00
N ASP A 222 1.54 -1.44 16.93
CA ASP A 222 1.41 -2.87 16.65
C ASP A 222 -0.01 -3.32 16.24
N ASN A 223 -1.02 -2.52 16.55
CA ASN A 223 -2.43 -2.79 16.26
C ASN A 223 -3.11 -1.66 15.49
N THR A 224 -2.37 -0.66 15.01
CA THR A 224 -2.94 0.51 14.34
C THR A 224 -2.17 0.81 13.05
N ILE A 225 -2.91 0.88 11.95
CA ILE A 225 -2.39 1.34 10.65
C ILE A 225 -3.22 2.52 10.16
N ARG A 226 -2.62 3.34 9.31
CA ARG A 226 -3.28 4.47 8.65
C ARG A 226 -3.08 4.36 7.15
N ASP A 227 -4.14 4.55 6.37
CA ASP A 227 -4.03 4.64 4.91
C ASP A 227 -3.56 6.04 4.46
N ALA A 228 -3.30 6.20 3.17
CA ALA A 228 -2.93 7.48 2.59
C ALA A 228 -4.06 8.56 2.63
N GLN A 229 -5.30 8.20 2.98
CA GLN A 229 -6.42 9.14 3.21
C GLN A 229 -6.36 9.73 4.62
N GLY A 230 -5.63 9.09 5.53
CA GLY A 230 -5.70 9.36 6.95
C GLY A 230 -6.69 8.48 7.72
N THR A 231 -7.35 7.52 7.06
CA THR A 231 -8.25 6.57 7.73
C THR A 231 -7.44 5.65 8.62
N VAL A 232 -7.81 5.58 9.90
CA VAL A 232 -7.19 4.68 10.86
C VAL A 232 -7.92 3.35 10.85
N SER A 233 -7.17 2.26 10.80
CA SER A 233 -7.68 0.90 10.99
C SER A 233 -6.98 0.24 12.17
N ARG A 234 -7.77 -0.44 13.01
CA ARG A 234 -7.28 -1.12 14.22
C ARG A 234 -7.48 -2.62 14.14
N ARG A 235 -6.47 -3.37 14.59
CA ARG A 235 -6.54 -4.81 14.73
C ARG A 235 -7.50 -5.17 15.86
N LYS A 236 -8.38 -6.12 15.60
CA LYS A 236 -9.26 -6.75 16.59
C LYS A 236 -8.41 -7.74 17.39
N ILE A 237 -8.35 -7.54 18.70
CA ILE A 237 -7.62 -8.39 19.66
C ILE A 237 -8.57 -9.44 20.22
#